data_AF-A0A2H0HXQ9-F1
#
_entry.id   AF-A0A2H0HXQ9-F1
#
_cell.length_a   1.000
_cell.length_b   1.000
_cell.length_c   1.000
_cell.angle_alpha   90.00
_cell.angle_beta   90.00
_cell.angle_gamma   90.00
#
_symmetry.space_group_name_H-M   'P 1'
#
loop_
_entity.id
_entity.type
_entity.pdbx_description
1 polymer ?
#
loop_
_entity_poly.entity_id
_entity_poly.type
_entity_poly.pdbx_seq_one_letter_code
_entity_poly.pdbx_strand_id
1 'polypeptide(L)'
;MTIKELAYSAQQHVQASTGASFKRAHIYELLAASFGFNSHAAFGVNSVLTELRPNDRQVVPQGTLINRRCIELGYRPETATLATSALESFLTERQIGAASISTLISRLRGESPNQDDEPEYDEDELFDPADEAFGPILLDGLDAATSKGNALAHYALALIYAPDDEHDPDAGSSYWYEQGQQGRVLTGVEKEWAEAHASRLAHAEKYAHHLKEAGRLGHQDALLDLAERFDDPSFFEQPGHDVDADPAAVAAIAERMGRPADARHWLTRAAESGDTDAMLQLIEE
;
A
#
# COMPACT_ATOMS: atom_id res chain seq x y z
N MET A 1 14.51 -7.45 5.17
CA MET A 1 13.94 -8.59 5.90
C MET A 1 12.61 -8.96 5.26
N THR A 2 12.41 -10.20 4.84
CA THR A 2 11.11 -10.71 4.32
C THR A 2 10.22 -11.22 5.47
N ILE A 3 8.94 -11.52 5.21
CA ILE A 3 8.05 -12.11 6.23
C ILE A 3 8.58 -13.47 6.68
N LYS A 4 9.16 -14.25 5.77
CA LYS A 4 9.76 -15.56 6.08
C LYS A 4 10.97 -15.42 7.01
N GLU A 5 11.81 -14.42 6.76
CA GLU A 5 12.97 -14.11 7.61
C GLU A 5 12.53 -13.60 8.99
N LEU A 6 11.53 -12.71 9.04
CA LEU A 6 10.95 -12.23 10.30
C LEU A 6 10.42 -13.41 11.13
N ALA A 7 9.64 -14.30 10.52
CA ALA A 7 9.12 -15.48 11.19
C ALA A 7 10.25 -16.42 11.62
N TYR A 8 11.33 -16.52 10.85
CA TYR A 8 12.56 -17.24 11.20
C TYR A 8 13.20 -16.69 12.47
N SER A 9 13.50 -15.40 12.51
CA SER A 9 14.10 -14.73 13.66
C SER A 9 13.20 -14.79 14.90
N ALA A 10 11.88 -14.59 14.75
CA ALA A 10 10.93 -14.68 15.85
C ALA A 10 10.90 -16.10 16.47
N GLN A 11 10.95 -17.14 15.65
CA GLN A 11 11.03 -18.52 16.13
C GLN A 11 12.30 -18.78 16.93
N GLN A 12 13.46 -18.37 16.39
CA GLN A 12 14.73 -18.56 17.09
C GLN A 12 14.73 -17.85 18.44
N HIS A 13 14.21 -16.63 18.48
CA HIS A 13 14.10 -15.84 19.70
C HIS A 13 13.18 -16.52 20.74
N VAL A 14 11.97 -16.95 20.34
CA VAL A 14 11.03 -17.64 21.23
C VAL A 14 11.59 -18.98 21.72
N GLN A 15 12.24 -19.76 20.86
CA GLN A 15 12.85 -21.04 21.24
C GLN A 15 14.00 -20.86 22.24
N ALA A 16 14.83 -19.83 22.05
CA ALA A 16 15.91 -19.50 22.98
C ALA A 16 15.38 -19.11 24.37
N SER A 17 14.31 -18.33 24.43
CA SER A 17 13.72 -17.86 25.69
C SER A 17 12.91 -18.92 26.43
N THR A 18 12.32 -19.89 25.72
CA THR A 18 11.43 -20.90 26.30
C THR A 18 12.09 -22.26 26.51
N GLY A 19 13.17 -22.56 25.79
CA GLY A 19 13.77 -23.90 25.74
C GLY A 19 12.91 -24.96 25.06
N ALA A 20 11.75 -24.59 24.49
CA ALA A 20 10.83 -25.49 23.81
C ALA A 20 10.94 -25.37 22.29
N SER A 21 10.60 -26.43 21.56
CA SER A 21 10.57 -26.40 20.09
C SER A 21 9.26 -25.81 19.59
N PHE A 22 9.35 -24.86 18.66
CA PHE A 22 8.20 -24.22 18.02
C PHE A 22 8.18 -24.50 16.52
N LYS A 23 7.03 -24.85 15.93
CA LYS A 23 6.87 -24.94 14.46
C LYS A 23 6.77 -23.54 13.84
N ARG A 24 7.32 -23.34 12.63
CA ARG A 24 7.19 -22.06 11.88
C ARG A 24 5.73 -21.64 11.69
N ALA A 25 4.85 -22.59 11.35
CA ALA A 25 3.42 -22.31 11.20
C ALA A 25 2.78 -21.74 12.47
N HIS A 26 3.20 -22.21 13.66
CA HIS A 26 2.71 -21.70 14.94
C HIS A 26 3.19 -20.27 15.18
N ILE A 27 4.38 -19.89 14.69
CA ILE A 27 4.89 -18.51 14.80
C ILE A 27 4.04 -17.54 13.98
N TYR A 28 3.62 -17.92 12.78
CA TYR A 28 2.68 -17.09 12.00
C TYR A 28 1.34 -16.87 12.74
N GLU A 29 0.83 -17.91 13.41
CA GLU A 29 -0.37 -17.82 14.24
C GLU A 29 -0.17 -16.90 15.45
N LEU A 30 0.99 -16.95 16.10
CA LEU A 30 1.29 -16.07 17.23
C LEU A 30 1.51 -14.62 16.78
N LEU A 31 2.17 -14.38 15.64
CA LEU A 31 2.31 -13.05 15.06
C LEU A 31 0.93 -12.43 14.74
N ALA A 32 0.01 -13.22 14.19
CA ALA A 32 -1.37 -12.77 13.96
C ALA A 32 -2.09 -12.44 15.29
N ALA A 33 -1.95 -13.30 16.29
CA ALA A 33 -2.55 -13.09 17.62
C ALA A 33 -2.01 -11.83 18.31
N SER A 34 -0.73 -11.49 18.11
CA SER A 34 -0.12 -10.24 18.63
C SER A 34 -0.90 -9.00 18.20
N PHE A 35 -1.54 -9.02 17.04
CA PHE A 35 -2.26 -7.88 16.48
C PHE A 35 -3.79 -8.04 16.53
N GLY A 36 -4.30 -8.95 17.38
CA GLY A 36 -5.74 -9.08 17.59
C GLY A 36 -6.46 -10.10 16.70
N PHE A 37 -5.73 -10.85 15.87
CA PHE A 37 -6.35 -11.78 14.92
C PHE A 37 -6.42 -13.20 15.50
N ASN A 38 -7.55 -13.88 15.26
CA ASN A 38 -7.78 -15.25 15.73
C ASN A 38 -7.00 -16.32 14.94
N SER A 39 -6.49 -15.98 13.76
CA SER A 39 -5.64 -16.86 12.95
C SER A 39 -4.77 -16.08 11.97
N HIS A 40 -3.71 -16.73 11.47
CA HIS A 40 -2.89 -16.16 10.42
C HIS A 40 -3.65 -15.97 9.10
N ALA A 41 -4.60 -16.86 8.82
CA ALA A 41 -5.46 -16.72 7.65
C ALA A 41 -6.34 -15.46 7.75
N ALA A 42 -6.92 -15.18 8.93
CA ALA A 42 -7.73 -13.98 9.16
C ALA A 42 -6.90 -12.69 9.07
N PHE A 43 -5.66 -12.72 9.60
CA PHE A 43 -4.71 -11.63 9.45
C PHE A 43 -4.47 -11.29 7.97
N GLY A 44 -4.14 -12.30 7.17
CA GLY A 44 -3.81 -12.11 5.75
C GLY A 44 -4.99 -11.81 4.83
N VAL A 45 -6.19 -11.54 5.35
CA VAL A 45 -7.34 -11.09 4.54
C VAL A 45 -7.15 -9.64 4.16
N ASN A 46 -7.00 -8.74 5.13
CA ASN A 46 -6.97 -7.28 4.91
C ASN A 46 -5.81 -6.60 5.67
N SER A 47 -4.85 -7.36 6.18
CA SER A 47 -3.73 -6.81 6.95
C SER A 47 -2.41 -7.41 6.56
N VAL A 48 -1.37 -6.59 6.68
CA VAL A 48 0.01 -6.94 6.34
C VAL A 48 0.94 -6.51 7.47
N LEU A 49 2.05 -7.23 7.62
CA LEU A 49 3.10 -6.84 8.56
C LEU A 49 3.88 -5.67 7.97
N THR A 50 4.29 -4.74 8.82
CA THR A 50 5.13 -3.60 8.42
C THR A 50 6.15 -3.29 9.50
N GLU A 51 7.22 -2.63 9.11
CA GLU A 51 8.10 -1.93 10.04
C GLU A 51 7.42 -0.60 10.38
N LEU A 52 7.30 -0.30 11.67
CA LEU A 52 6.73 0.92 12.21
C LEU A 52 7.76 2.05 12.07
N ARG A 53 7.30 3.19 11.58
CA ARG A 53 8.08 4.42 11.54
C ARG A 53 8.00 5.17 12.88
N PRO A 54 8.92 6.11 13.16
CA PRO A 54 8.92 6.87 14.42
C PRO A 54 7.60 7.57 14.75
N ASN A 55 6.83 7.97 13.73
CA ASN A 55 5.54 8.67 13.87
C ASN A 55 4.33 7.75 13.70
N ASP A 56 4.52 6.46 13.42
CA ASP A 56 3.40 5.53 13.30
C ASP A 56 2.77 5.26 14.67
N ARG A 57 1.44 5.20 14.71
CA ARG A 57 0.70 4.85 15.93
C ARG A 57 1.05 3.42 16.34
N GLN A 58 1.82 3.27 17.41
CA GLN A 58 2.27 1.97 17.88
C GLN A 58 1.09 1.11 18.35
N VAL A 59 0.82 0.02 17.62
CA VAL A 59 -0.10 -1.02 18.09
C VAL A 59 0.66 -1.92 19.05
N VAL A 60 0.37 -1.79 20.34
CA VAL A 60 0.99 -2.62 21.37
C VAL A 60 0.58 -4.08 21.17
N PRO A 61 1.53 -5.03 21.11
CA PRO A 61 1.22 -6.46 21.01
C PRO A 61 0.26 -6.91 22.13
N GLN A 62 -0.73 -7.73 21.79
CA GLN A 62 -1.76 -8.18 22.73
C GLN A 62 -1.33 -9.48 23.44
N GLY A 63 -0.51 -9.36 24.49
CA GLY A 63 0.04 -10.50 25.23
C GLY A 63 -0.98 -11.54 25.69
N THR A 64 -2.17 -11.11 26.10
CA THR A 64 -3.26 -12.02 26.50
C THR A 64 -3.71 -12.94 25.36
N LEU A 65 -3.78 -12.42 24.13
CA LEU A 65 -4.15 -13.19 22.94
C LEU A 65 -3.01 -14.10 22.48
N ILE A 66 -1.76 -13.61 22.53
CA ILE A 66 -0.58 -14.43 22.24
C ILE A 66 -0.53 -15.64 23.17
N ASN A 67 -0.70 -15.42 24.48
CA ASN A 67 -0.67 -16.48 25.48
C ASN A 67 -1.77 -17.51 25.24
N ARG A 68 -3.01 -17.05 25.05
CA ARG A 68 -4.16 -17.91 24.74
C ARG A 68 -3.89 -18.74 23.48
N ARG A 69 -3.44 -18.11 22.39
CA ARG A 69 -3.18 -18.80 21.13
C ARG A 69 -2.07 -19.84 21.26
N CYS A 70 -1.04 -19.56 22.05
CA CYS A 70 0.03 -20.50 22.36
C CYS A 70 -0.50 -21.76 23.06
N ILE A 71 -1.41 -21.60 24.03
CA ILE A 71 -2.06 -22.74 24.71
C ILE A 71 -2.95 -23.53 23.73
N GLU A 72 -3.73 -22.86 22.89
CA GLU A 72 -4.58 -23.50 21.87
C GLU A 72 -3.76 -24.32 20.87
N LEU A 73 -2.53 -23.91 20.58
CA LEU A 73 -1.58 -24.63 19.71
C LEU A 73 -0.89 -25.83 20.42
N GLY A 74 -1.22 -26.08 21.68
CA GLY A 74 -0.77 -27.26 22.44
C GLY A 74 0.47 -27.05 23.31
N TYR A 75 0.93 -25.81 23.49
CA TYR A 75 2.04 -25.52 24.40
C TYR A 75 1.55 -25.42 25.85
N ARG A 76 2.43 -25.77 26.80
CA ARG A 76 2.11 -25.68 28.23
C ARG A 76 1.95 -24.22 28.68
N PRO A 77 1.11 -23.93 29.69
CA PRO A 77 0.90 -22.57 30.17
C PRO A 77 2.18 -21.83 30.55
N GLU A 78 3.16 -22.51 31.16
CA GLU A 78 4.44 -21.89 31.54
C GLU A 78 5.26 -21.48 30.30
N THR A 79 5.30 -22.36 29.29
CA THR A 79 5.92 -22.08 27.99
C THR A 79 5.20 -20.96 27.26
N ALA A 80 3.86 -20.91 27.33
CA ALA A 80 3.05 -19.87 26.71
C ALA A 80 3.35 -18.49 27.31
N THR A 81 3.50 -18.38 28.63
CA THR A 81 3.87 -17.13 29.31
C THR A 81 5.24 -16.65 28.88
N LEU A 82 6.25 -17.52 28.87
CA LEU A 82 7.60 -17.16 28.40
C LEU A 82 7.63 -16.78 26.92
N ALA A 83 6.90 -17.52 26.07
CA ALA A 83 6.79 -17.23 24.64
C ALA A 83 6.11 -15.88 24.37
N THR A 84 5.12 -15.52 25.19
CA THR A 84 4.41 -14.23 25.10
C THR A 84 5.39 -13.08 25.34
N SER A 85 6.05 -13.06 26.50
CA SER A 85 7.00 -11.99 26.83
C SER A 85 8.14 -11.89 25.82
N ALA A 86 8.67 -13.03 25.36
CA ALA A 86 9.71 -13.05 24.32
C ALA A 86 9.22 -12.45 22.99
N LEU A 87 8.00 -12.77 22.56
CA LEU A 87 7.46 -12.26 21.32
C LEU A 87 7.13 -10.76 21.40
N GLU A 88 6.61 -10.28 22.54
CA GLU A 88 6.36 -8.86 22.78
C GLU A 88 7.65 -8.02 22.72
N SER A 89 8.70 -8.48 23.41
CA SER A 89 10.02 -7.84 23.35
C SER A 89 10.58 -7.84 21.94
N PHE A 90 10.52 -8.97 21.24
CA PHE A 90 11.00 -9.09 19.87
C PHE A 90 10.31 -8.12 18.90
N LEU A 91 8.98 -8.03 18.96
CA LEU A 91 8.21 -7.14 18.07
C LEU A 91 8.50 -5.66 18.38
N THR A 92 8.65 -5.31 19.66
CA THR A 92 8.96 -3.94 20.09
C THR A 92 10.37 -3.52 19.66
N GLU A 93 11.37 -4.37 19.90
CA GLU A 93 12.77 -4.10 19.53
C GLU A 93 12.96 -3.95 18.02
N ARG A 94 12.20 -4.71 17.23
CA ARG A 94 12.23 -4.68 15.76
C ARG A 94 11.26 -3.67 15.15
N GLN A 95 10.50 -2.95 15.98
CA GLN A 95 9.45 -2.03 15.55
C GLN A 95 8.49 -2.67 14.54
N ILE A 96 8.01 -3.89 14.81
CA ILE A 96 7.11 -4.60 13.90
C ILE A 96 5.66 -4.34 14.29
N GLY A 97 4.88 -3.90 13.31
CA GLY A 97 3.45 -3.64 13.44
C GLY A 97 2.63 -4.39 12.40
N ALA A 98 1.32 -4.13 12.44
CA ALA A 98 0.37 -4.54 11.43
C ALA A 98 -0.38 -3.32 10.91
N ALA A 99 -0.57 -3.26 9.59
CA ALA A 99 -1.35 -2.22 8.95
C ALA A 99 -2.56 -2.83 8.23
N SER A 100 -3.71 -2.17 8.32
CA SER A 100 -4.82 -2.45 7.40
C SER A 100 -4.43 -1.99 6.00
N ILE A 101 -4.70 -2.81 4.99
CA ILE A 101 -4.43 -2.44 3.60
C ILE A 101 -5.28 -1.23 3.19
N SER A 102 -6.52 -1.11 3.68
CA SER A 102 -7.38 0.05 3.41
C SER A 102 -6.80 1.35 3.99
N THR A 103 -6.34 1.31 5.24
CA THR A 103 -5.70 2.48 5.89
C THR A 103 -4.39 2.86 5.21
N LEU A 104 -3.64 1.85 4.72
CA LEU A 104 -2.45 2.10 3.91
C LEU A 104 -2.81 2.82 2.60
N ILE A 105 -3.86 2.39 1.90
CA ILE A 105 -4.35 3.04 0.68
C ILE A 105 -4.72 4.49 0.95
N SER A 106 -5.55 4.77 1.97
CA SER A 106 -5.93 6.15 2.32
C SER A 106 -4.70 7.02 2.58
N ARG A 107 -3.72 6.49 3.34
CA ARG A 107 -2.45 7.20 3.57
C ARG A 107 -1.69 7.46 2.27
N LEU A 108 -1.61 6.48 1.37
CA LEU A 108 -0.91 6.61 0.08
C LEU A 108 -1.59 7.60 -0.86
N ARG A 109 -2.91 7.78 -0.75
CA ARG A 109 -3.67 8.79 -1.52
C ARG A 109 -3.61 10.19 -0.92
N GLY A 110 -2.96 10.36 0.23
CA GLY A 110 -2.94 11.65 0.95
C GLY A 110 -4.24 11.95 1.69
N GLU A 111 -5.14 10.98 1.85
CA GLU A 111 -6.36 11.09 2.66
C GLU A 111 -5.95 11.09 4.15
N SER A 112 -5.60 12.27 4.68
CA SER A 112 -5.27 12.41 6.10
C SER A 112 -6.53 12.20 6.96
N PRO A 113 -6.49 11.34 8.00
CA PRO A 113 -7.61 11.21 8.91
C PRO A 113 -7.70 12.46 9.79
N ASN A 114 -8.53 13.44 9.38
CA ASN A 114 -8.96 14.62 10.14
C ASN A 114 -7.87 15.25 11.02
N GLN A 115 -7.08 16.15 10.44
CA GLN A 115 -6.33 17.16 11.20
C GLN A 115 -7.02 18.51 11.02
N ASP A 116 -8.10 18.71 11.78
CA ASP A 116 -8.54 20.06 12.16
C ASP A 116 -7.45 20.62 13.09
N ASP A 117 -6.37 21.15 12.53
CA ASP A 117 -5.43 22.10 13.10
C ASP A 117 -4.33 22.30 12.05
N GLU A 118 -4.50 23.29 11.17
CA GLU A 118 -3.39 23.84 10.38
C GLU A 118 -2.47 24.64 11.32
N PRO A 119 -1.21 24.24 11.51
CA PRO A 119 -0.14 25.21 11.64
C PRO A 119 0.37 25.54 10.23
N GLU A 120 0.58 26.83 9.96
CA GLU A 120 1.37 27.31 8.82
C GLU A 120 2.72 26.56 8.84
N TYR A 121 2.92 25.62 7.91
CA TYR A 121 4.19 24.92 7.76
C TYR A 121 5.13 25.75 6.86
N ASP A 122 6.35 25.99 7.35
CA ASP A 122 7.48 26.51 6.60
C ASP A 122 7.67 25.69 5.31
N GLU A 123 7.74 26.37 4.16
CA GLU A 123 7.91 25.80 2.81
C GLU A 123 9.22 25.03 2.59
N ASP A 124 10.05 24.85 3.63
CA ASP A 124 11.38 24.23 3.57
C ASP A 124 11.45 22.77 4.07
N GLU A 125 10.34 22.19 4.55
CA GLU A 125 10.21 20.74 4.74
C GLU A 125 9.33 20.14 3.63
N LEU A 126 9.76 20.31 2.37
CA LEU A 126 9.21 19.52 1.26
C LEU A 126 9.38 18.03 1.63
N PHE A 127 8.26 17.41 1.96
CA PHE A 127 8.13 15.99 2.16
C PHE A 127 8.48 15.31 0.84
N ASP A 128 9.73 14.88 0.67
CA ASP A 128 10.17 14.13 -0.51
C ASP A 128 9.62 12.69 -0.40
N PRO A 129 8.57 12.31 -1.15
CA PRO A 129 8.03 10.97 -1.10
C PRO A 129 8.99 9.94 -1.72
N ALA A 130 10.03 10.38 -2.44
CA ALA A 130 10.98 9.52 -3.12
C ALA A 130 11.93 8.77 -2.16
N ASP A 131 12.06 9.21 -0.89
CA ASP A 131 12.92 8.55 0.10
C ASP A 131 12.18 7.52 0.98
N GLU A 132 10.87 7.31 0.74
CA GLU A 132 10.11 6.27 1.42
C GLU A 132 10.23 4.90 0.72
N ALA A 133 11.43 4.32 0.75
CA ALA A 133 11.58 2.91 0.40
C ALA A 133 10.71 2.07 1.36
N PHE A 134 9.52 1.63 0.90
CA PHE A 134 8.64 0.76 1.67
C PHE A 134 9.40 -0.49 2.08
N GLY A 135 9.33 -0.81 3.37
CA GLY A 135 10.11 -1.91 3.93
C GLY A 135 9.79 -3.25 3.25
N PRO A 136 10.79 -4.12 3.04
CA PRO A 136 10.62 -5.40 2.34
C PRO A 136 9.58 -6.34 2.99
N ILE A 137 9.27 -6.17 4.28
CA ILE A 137 8.22 -6.93 4.97
C ILE A 137 6.84 -6.54 4.43
N LEU A 138 6.61 -5.24 4.22
CA LEU A 138 5.34 -4.74 3.72
C LEU A 138 5.10 -5.22 2.29
N LEU A 139 6.11 -5.08 1.43
CA LEU A 139 6.04 -5.51 0.03
C LEU A 139 5.80 -7.02 -0.09
N ASP A 140 6.53 -7.86 0.65
CA ASP A 140 6.33 -9.32 0.68
C ASP A 140 4.92 -9.68 1.20
N GLY A 141 4.38 -8.90 2.13
CA GLY A 141 3.01 -9.06 2.64
C GLY A 141 1.94 -8.73 1.60
N LEU A 142 2.12 -7.63 0.87
CA LEU A 142 1.22 -7.24 -0.21
C LEU A 142 1.29 -8.23 -1.38
N ASP A 143 2.49 -8.67 -1.78
CA ASP A 143 2.68 -9.71 -2.81
C ASP A 143 2.03 -11.05 -2.44
N ALA A 144 2.09 -11.43 -1.16
CA ALA A 144 1.39 -12.62 -0.68
C ALA A 144 -0.14 -12.46 -0.72
N ALA A 145 -0.64 -11.23 -0.56
CA ALA A 145 -2.08 -10.92 -0.64
C ALA A 145 -2.58 -10.84 -2.09
N THR A 146 -1.80 -10.26 -3.02
CA THR A 146 -2.12 -10.25 -4.46
C THR A 146 -2.17 -11.65 -5.04
N SER A 147 -1.25 -12.53 -4.62
CA SER A 147 -1.26 -13.95 -5.00
C SER A 147 -2.54 -14.70 -4.60
N LYS A 148 -3.35 -14.14 -3.69
CA LYS A 148 -4.65 -14.68 -3.25
C LYS A 148 -5.84 -13.94 -3.90
N GLY A 149 -5.61 -13.02 -4.83
CA GLY A 149 -6.64 -12.24 -5.50
C GLY A 149 -7.21 -11.10 -4.66
N ASN A 150 -6.42 -10.51 -3.76
CA ASN A 150 -6.86 -9.34 -2.98
C ASN A 150 -6.76 -8.05 -3.83
N ALA A 151 -7.91 -7.45 -4.15
CA ALA A 151 -8.00 -6.22 -4.94
C ALA A 151 -7.33 -5.01 -4.26
N LEU A 152 -7.50 -4.84 -2.95
CA LEU A 152 -6.87 -3.78 -2.17
C LEU A 152 -5.35 -3.91 -2.17
N ALA A 153 -4.81 -5.12 -2.09
CA ALA A 153 -3.37 -5.34 -2.13
C ALA A 153 -2.78 -4.98 -3.50
N HIS A 154 -3.50 -5.32 -4.58
CA HIS A 154 -3.12 -4.88 -5.92
C HIS A 154 -3.15 -3.35 -6.00
N TYR A 155 -4.20 -2.70 -5.50
CA TYR A 155 -4.29 -1.24 -5.55
C TYR A 155 -3.20 -0.55 -4.71
N ALA A 156 -2.93 -1.03 -3.50
CA ALA A 156 -1.84 -0.52 -2.67
C ALA A 156 -0.46 -0.64 -3.35
N LEU A 157 -0.17 -1.77 -4.02
CA LEU A 157 1.07 -1.91 -4.79
C LEU A 157 1.10 -1.01 -6.02
N ALA A 158 -0.04 -0.74 -6.65
CA ALA A 158 -0.11 0.25 -7.73
C ALA A 158 0.29 1.63 -7.18
N LEU A 159 -0.32 2.09 -6.09
CA LEU A 159 0.02 3.39 -5.49
C LEU A 159 1.49 3.48 -5.06
N ILE A 160 2.08 2.40 -4.52
CA ILE A 160 3.51 2.36 -4.17
C ILE A 160 4.42 2.51 -5.40
N TYR A 161 4.01 1.95 -6.54
CA TYR A 161 4.79 2.00 -7.79
C TYR A 161 4.35 3.12 -8.73
N ALA A 162 3.42 4.00 -8.30
CA ALA A 162 2.92 5.07 -9.12
C ALA A 162 4.08 5.94 -9.62
N PRO A 163 4.06 6.35 -10.90
CA PRO A 163 5.06 7.27 -11.41
C PRO A 163 4.93 8.58 -10.64
N ASP A 164 6.07 9.15 -10.26
CA ASP A 164 6.11 10.48 -9.69
C ASP A 164 5.77 11.50 -10.80
N ASP A 165 4.68 12.24 -10.60
CA ASP A 165 4.19 13.23 -11.57
C ASP A 165 5.00 14.55 -11.48
N GLU A 166 5.89 14.72 -10.49
CA GLU A 166 6.65 15.96 -10.23
C GLU A 166 8.05 15.97 -10.86
N HIS A 167 8.59 14.82 -11.24
CA HIS A 167 9.93 14.74 -11.84
C HIS A 167 9.85 14.69 -13.38
N ASP A 168 10.09 15.83 -14.02
CA ASP A 168 10.34 15.88 -15.47
C ASP A 168 11.45 14.86 -15.79
N PRO A 169 11.22 13.87 -16.67
CA PRO A 169 12.21 12.84 -16.96
C PRO A 169 13.54 13.47 -17.35
N ASP A 170 14.54 13.35 -16.46
CA ASP A 170 15.90 13.89 -16.65
C ASP A 170 16.34 13.72 -18.11
N ALA A 171 16.43 14.86 -18.80
CA ALA A 171 16.68 14.90 -20.23
C ALA A 171 17.98 14.14 -20.55
N GLY A 172 17.85 13.02 -21.27
CA GLY A 172 18.98 12.15 -21.66
C GLY A 172 19.10 10.83 -20.88
N SER A 173 18.28 10.61 -19.86
CA SER A 173 18.24 9.33 -19.12
C SER A 173 17.85 8.13 -20.00
N SER A 174 16.88 8.31 -20.90
CA SER A 174 16.48 7.30 -21.90
C SER A 174 17.60 6.99 -22.89
N TYR A 175 18.32 8.01 -23.36
CA TYR A 175 19.45 7.84 -24.28
C TYR A 175 20.55 6.98 -23.66
N TRP A 176 20.94 7.24 -22.40
CA TRP A 176 21.98 6.45 -21.74
C TRP A 176 21.53 5.01 -21.50
N TYR A 177 20.27 4.81 -21.12
CA TYR A 177 19.70 3.48 -21.01
C TYR A 177 19.80 2.70 -22.33
N GLU A 178 19.40 3.30 -23.46
CA GLU A 178 19.51 2.68 -24.79
C GLU A 178 20.97 2.39 -25.18
N GLN A 179 21.90 3.31 -24.89
CA GLN A 179 23.32 3.10 -25.14
C GLN A 179 23.89 1.92 -24.34
N GLY A 180 23.47 1.77 -23.08
CA GLY A 180 23.82 0.62 -22.25
C GLY A 180 23.27 -0.70 -22.82
N GLN A 181 22.02 -0.71 -23.28
CA GLN A 181 21.40 -1.88 -23.93
C GLN A 181 22.13 -2.30 -25.22
N GLN A 182 22.75 -1.35 -25.93
CA GLN A 182 23.58 -1.59 -27.11
C GLN A 182 25.00 -2.12 -26.78
N GLY A 183 25.30 -2.34 -25.49
CA GLY A 183 26.57 -2.92 -25.03
C GLY A 183 27.67 -1.89 -24.72
N ARG A 184 27.34 -0.58 -24.70
CA ARG A 184 28.29 0.43 -24.23
C ARG A 184 28.49 0.28 -22.72
N VAL A 185 29.76 0.29 -22.29
CA VAL A 185 30.09 0.31 -20.86
C VAL A 185 29.87 1.73 -20.32
N LEU A 186 28.82 1.91 -19.52
CA LEU A 186 28.50 3.18 -18.85
C LEU A 186 29.22 3.26 -17.50
N THR A 187 29.69 4.45 -17.12
CA THR A 187 30.31 4.69 -15.81
C THR A 187 29.89 6.04 -15.23
N GLY A 188 30.00 6.19 -13.90
CA GLY A 188 29.60 7.42 -13.18
C GLY A 188 28.14 7.79 -13.46
N VAL A 189 27.92 9.08 -13.74
CA VAL A 189 26.59 9.68 -13.96
C VAL A 189 25.83 9.02 -15.12
N GLU A 190 26.52 8.62 -16.21
CA GLU A 190 25.86 7.93 -17.35
C GLU A 190 25.20 6.62 -16.90
N LYS A 191 25.87 5.89 -16.00
CA LYS A 191 25.36 4.64 -15.46
C LYS A 191 24.21 4.88 -14.48
N GLU A 192 24.37 5.85 -13.58
CA GLU A 192 23.34 6.22 -12.60
C GLU A 192 22.03 6.62 -13.29
N TRP A 193 22.11 7.45 -14.35
CA TRP A 193 20.94 7.85 -15.13
C TRP A 193 20.29 6.69 -15.89
N ALA A 194 21.09 5.79 -16.46
CA ALA A 194 20.57 4.60 -17.12
C ALA A 194 19.87 3.66 -16.12
N GLU A 195 20.43 3.49 -14.92
CA GLU A 195 19.84 2.66 -13.85
C GLU A 195 18.56 3.30 -13.29
N ALA A 196 18.54 4.62 -13.09
CA ALA A 196 17.34 5.35 -12.68
C ALA A 196 16.22 5.25 -13.73
N HIS A 197 16.55 5.36 -15.02
CA HIS A 197 15.58 5.18 -16.10
C HIS A 197 15.04 3.74 -16.13
N ALA A 198 15.93 2.74 -16.02
CA ALA A 198 15.52 1.33 -15.94
C ALA A 198 14.61 1.06 -14.75
N SER A 199 14.90 1.67 -13.58
CA SER A 199 14.07 1.58 -12.39
C SER A 199 12.69 2.17 -12.65
N ARG A 200 12.60 3.39 -13.21
CA ARG A 200 11.31 4.03 -13.56
C ARG A 200 10.48 3.18 -14.53
N LEU A 201 11.10 2.58 -15.55
CA LEU A 201 10.40 1.69 -16.47
C LEU A 201 9.84 0.47 -15.74
N ALA A 202 10.62 -0.16 -14.86
CA ALA A 202 10.17 -1.29 -14.06
C ALA A 202 9.04 -0.91 -13.07
N HIS A 203 9.08 0.30 -12.51
CA HIS A 203 8.00 0.82 -11.65
C HIS A 203 6.72 1.04 -12.47
N ALA A 204 6.82 1.67 -13.63
CA ALA A 204 5.68 1.89 -14.53
C ALA A 204 5.04 0.57 -14.99
N GLU A 205 5.84 -0.47 -15.29
CA GLU A 205 5.32 -1.81 -15.63
C GLU A 205 4.54 -2.42 -14.45
N LYS A 206 5.09 -2.34 -13.23
CA LYS A 206 4.43 -2.83 -12.03
C LYS A 206 3.15 -2.06 -11.71
N TYR A 207 3.20 -0.73 -11.80
CA TYR A 207 2.06 0.16 -11.64
C TYR A 207 0.91 -0.28 -12.55
N ALA A 208 1.16 -0.34 -13.86
CA ALA A 208 0.14 -0.70 -14.83
C ALA A 208 -0.39 -2.13 -14.63
N HIS A 209 0.48 -3.08 -14.25
CA HIS A 209 0.06 -4.45 -13.95
C HIS A 209 -0.89 -4.52 -12.74
N HIS A 210 -0.47 -3.94 -11.61
CA HIS A 210 -1.23 -4.00 -10.38
C HIS A 210 -2.54 -3.20 -10.47
N LEU A 211 -2.53 -2.06 -11.16
CA LEU A 211 -3.72 -1.26 -11.36
C LEU A 211 -4.78 -2.01 -12.20
N LYS A 212 -4.36 -2.65 -13.30
CA LYS A 212 -5.25 -3.48 -14.13
C LYS A 212 -5.83 -4.67 -13.36
N GLU A 213 -5.01 -5.36 -12.57
CA GLU A 213 -5.51 -6.49 -11.76
C GLU A 213 -6.47 -6.01 -10.65
N ALA A 214 -6.20 -4.88 -10.00
CA ALA A 214 -7.12 -4.29 -9.03
C ALA A 214 -8.48 -3.95 -9.68
N GLY A 215 -8.46 -3.31 -10.86
CA GLY A 215 -9.66 -3.02 -11.64
C GLY A 215 -10.41 -4.29 -12.07
N ARG A 216 -9.69 -5.32 -12.55
CA ARG A 216 -10.27 -6.63 -12.92
C ARG A 216 -10.96 -7.32 -11.73
N LEU A 217 -10.49 -7.07 -10.51
CA LEU A 217 -11.08 -7.57 -9.27
C LEU A 217 -12.20 -6.66 -8.72
N GLY A 218 -12.52 -5.55 -9.40
CA GLY A 218 -13.64 -4.67 -9.09
C GLY A 218 -13.34 -3.51 -8.13
N HIS A 219 -12.06 -3.18 -7.91
CA HIS A 219 -11.69 -2.03 -7.07
C HIS A 219 -12.04 -0.71 -7.77
N GLN A 220 -12.96 0.08 -7.20
CA GLN A 220 -13.52 1.26 -7.87
C GLN A 220 -12.48 2.37 -8.07
N ASP A 221 -11.65 2.69 -7.07
CA ASP A 221 -10.60 3.71 -7.25
C ASP A 221 -9.57 3.28 -8.31
N ALA A 222 -9.31 1.97 -8.45
CA ALA A 222 -8.38 1.49 -9.46
C ALA A 222 -8.98 1.60 -10.87
N LEU A 223 -10.29 1.37 -10.99
CA LEU A 223 -11.01 1.59 -12.25
C LEU A 223 -11.03 3.07 -12.62
N LEU A 224 -11.22 3.96 -11.64
CA LEU A 224 -11.18 5.40 -11.87
C LEU A 224 -9.79 5.85 -12.33
N ASP A 225 -8.72 5.40 -11.66
CA ASP A 225 -7.33 5.68 -12.06
C ASP A 225 -7.01 5.10 -13.45
N LEU A 226 -7.59 3.94 -13.82
CA LEU A 226 -7.48 3.40 -15.19
C LEU A 226 -8.17 4.28 -16.23
N ALA A 227 -9.33 4.84 -15.90
CA ALA A 227 -10.02 5.81 -16.76
C ALA A 227 -9.20 7.09 -16.91
N GLU A 228 -8.61 7.58 -15.81
CA GLU A 228 -7.82 8.80 -15.81
C GLU A 228 -6.49 8.65 -16.56
N ARG A 229 -5.75 7.57 -16.35
CA ARG A 229 -4.38 7.44 -16.89
C ARG A 229 -4.29 6.68 -18.20
N PHE A 230 -5.27 5.84 -18.51
CA PHE A 230 -5.23 4.93 -19.66
C PHE A 230 -6.48 5.01 -20.56
N ASP A 231 -7.39 5.94 -20.29
CA ASP A 231 -8.68 6.09 -20.98
C ASP A 231 -9.48 4.76 -21.01
N ASP A 232 -9.38 3.96 -19.95
CA ASP A 232 -10.13 2.71 -19.81
C ASP A 232 -11.59 3.01 -19.37
N PRO A 233 -12.62 2.61 -20.13
CA PRO A 233 -14.00 2.97 -19.84
C PRO A 233 -14.63 2.15 -18.71
N SER A 234 -13.94 1.12 -18.20
CA SER A 234 -14.53 0.10 -17.30
C SER A 234 -15.14 0.69 -16.03
N PHE A 235 -14.60 1.79 -15.50
CA PHE A 235 -15.18 2.49 -14.35
C PHE A 235 -16.63 2.89 -14.62
N PHE A 236 -16.86 3.60 -15.73
CA PHE A 236 -18.15 4.16 -16.11
C PHE A 236 -19.10 3.13 -16.76
N GLU A 237 -18.65 1.90 -17.03
CA GLU A 237 -19.51 0.81 -17.53
C GLU A 237 -20.13 -0.01 -16.38
N GLN A 238 -19.61 0.11 -15.16
CA GLN A 238 -20.10 -0.61 -14.00
C GLN A 238 -21.12 0.21 -13.22
N PRO A 239 -22.18 -0.42 -12.68
CA PRO A 239 -23.14 0.27 -11.81
C PRO A 239 -22.59 0.39 -10.38
N GLY A 240 -22.91 1.49 -9.69
CA GLY A 240 -22.64 1.64 -8.26
C GLY A 240 -21.22 2.13 -7.98
N HIS A 241 -20.95 3.39 -8.33
CA HIS A 241 -19.68 4.06 -8.03
C HIS A 241 -19.67 4.49 -6.57
N ASP A 242 -18.83 3.82 -5.78
CA ASP A 242 -18.45 4.18 -4.43
C ASP A 242 -16.96 4.52 -4.46
N VAL A 243 -16.68 5.78 -4.79
CA VAL A 243 -15.34 6.35 -4.84
C VAL A 243 -15.32 7.61 -3.99
N ASP A 244 -14.28 7.76 -3.18
CA ASP A 244 -14.01 8.97 -2.43
C ASP A 244 -13.17 9.94 -3.28
N ALA A 245 -13.69 10.24 -4.47
CA ALA A 245 -13.06 11.15 -5.42
C ALA A 245 -13.96 12.36 -5.62
N ASP A 246 -13.36 13.53 -5.86
CA ASP A 246 -14.10 14.74 -6.19
C ASP A 246 -14.99 14.50 -7.42
N PRO A 247 -16.33 14.60 -7.29
CA PRO A 247 -17.26 14.41 -8.40
C PRO A 247 -16.94 15.30 -9.61
N ALA A 248 -16.40 16.51 -9.41
CA ALA A 248 -16.03 17.40 -10.51
C ALA A 248 -14.84 16.84 -11.32
N ALA A 249 -13.84 16.28 -10.63
CA ALA A 249 -12.72 15.61 -11.28
C ALA A 249 -13.18 14.38 -12.08
N VAL A 250 -14.10 13.58 -11.53
CA VAL A 250 -14.67 12.42 -12.24
C VAL A 250 -15.45 12.84 -13.49
N ALA A 251 -16.17 13.97 -13.43
CA ALA A 251 -16.86 14.52 -14.59
C ALA A 251 -15.88 14.92 -15.70
N ALA A 252 -14.78 15.60 -15.36
CA ALA A 252 -13.76 16.01 -16.32
C ALA A 252 -13.13 14.81 -17.05
N ILE A 253 -12.90 13.70 -16.33
CA ILE A 253 -12.43 12.44 -16.94
C ILE A 253 -13.47 11.93 -17.96
N ALA A 254 -14.75 11.90 -17.57
CA ALA A 254 -15.83 11.45 -18.46
C ALA A 254 -15.95 12.31 -19.72
N GLU A 255 -15.85 13.64 -19.61
CA GLU A 255 -15.86 14.57 -20.75
C GLU A 255 -14.71 14.31 -21.71
N ARG A 256 -13.48 14.17 -21.18
CA ARG A 256 -12.29 13.89 -21.98
C ARG A 256 -12.43 12.59 -22.77
N MET A 257 -13.09 11.60 -22.19
CA MET A 257 -13.39 10.31 -22.81
C MET A 257 -14.60 10.35 -23.77
N GLY A 258 -15.24 11.51 -23.95
CA GLY A 258 -16.40 11.67 -24.83
C GLY A 258 -17.68 11.03 -24.29
N ARG A 259 -17.86 11.01 -22.96
CA ARG A 259 -18.99 10.41 -22.25
C ARG A 259 -19.89 11.48 -21.59
N PRO A 260 -20.66 12.26 -22.37
CA PRO A 260 -21.41 13.41 -21.85
C PRO A 260 -22.51 13.02 -20.85
N ALA A 261 -23.09 11.83 -20.97
CA ALA A 261 -24.11 11.36 -20.03
C ALA A 261 -23.52 11.11 -18.63
N ASP A 262 -22.33 10.52 -18.57
CA ASP A 262 -21.63 10.25 -17.31
C ASP A 262 -21.04 11.54 -16.73
N ALA A 263 -20.48 12.41 -17.57
CA ALA A 263 -20.04 13.75 -17.18
C ALA A 263 -21.18 14.53 -16.50
N ARG A 264 -22.34 14.62 -17.15
CA ARG A 264 -23.52 15.29 -16.60
C ARG A 264 -23.98 14.66 -15.28
N HIS A 265 -23.91 13.33 -15.15
CA HIS A 265 -24.24 12.65 -13.89
C HIS A 265 -23.33 13.09 -12.75
N TRP A 266 -22.01 13.13 -12.98
CA TRP A 266 -21.03 13.51 -11.98
C TRP A 266 -21.03 15.01 -11.68
N LEU A 267 -21.22 15.88 -12.67
CA LEU A 267 -21.45 17.32 -12.46
C LEU A 267 -22.69 17.57 -11.61
N THR A 268 -23.76 16.78 -11.79
CA THR A 268 -24.95 16.90 -10.95
C THR A 268 -24.63 16.59 -9.49
N ARG A 269 -23.82 15.56 -9.23
CA ARG A 269 -23.35 15.24 -7.87
C ARG A 269 -22.47 16.34 -7.28
N ALA A 270 -21.53 16.88 -8.07
CA ALA A 270 -20.68 18.01 -7.66
C ALA A 270 -21.54 19.23 -7.27
N ALA A 271 -22.51 19.59 -8.11
CA ALA A 271 -23.45 20.67 -7.86
C ALA A 271 -24.31 20.43 -6.61
N GLU A 272 -24.79 19.19 -6.40
CA GLU A 272 -25.53 18.81 -5.18
C GLU A 272 -24.67 18.93 -3.91
N SER A 273 -23.35 18.75 -4.01
CA SER A 273 -22.40 19.01 -2.91
C SER A 273 -21.99 20.49 -2.76
N GLY A 274 -22.48 21.38 -3.64
CA GLY A 274 -22.25 22.83 -3.54
C GLY A 274 -21.17 23.39 -4.46
N ASP A 275 -20.64 22.61 -5.40
CA ASP A 275 -19.70 23.09 -6.41
C ASP A 275 -20.40 24.07 -7.38
N THR A 276 -19.99 25.33 -7.36
CA THR A 276 -20.58 26.39 -8.19
C THR A 276 -20.14 26.31 -9.65
N ASP A 277 -18.96 25.79 -9.93
CA ASP A 277 -18.46 25.66 -11.31
C ASP A 277 -19.22 24.54 -12.02
N ALA A 278 -19.50 23.44 -11.31
CA ALA A 278 -20.37 22.38 -11.82
C ALA A 278 -21.79 22.89 -12.10
N MET A 279 -22.35 23.76 -11.25
CA MET A 279 -23.66 24.39 -11.50
C MET A 279 -23.65 25.26 -12.77
N LEU A 280 -22.58 26.03 -12.99
CA LEU A 280 -22.44 26.89 -14.17
C LEU A 280 -22.35 26.04 -15.44
N GLN A 281 -21.50 25.02 -15.44
CA GLN A 281 -21.34 24.10 -16.59
C GLN A 281 -22.67 23.43 -16.96
N LEU A 282 -23.46 22.98 -15.98
CA LEU A 282 -24.78 22.37 -16.22
C LEU A 282 -25.83 23.33 -16.80
N ILE A 283 -25.64 24.65 -16.68
CA ILE A 283 -26.52 25.68 -17.24
C ILE A 283 -26.08 26.09 -18.65
N GLU A 284 -24.79 26.02 -18.94
CA GLU A 284 -24.20 26.43 -20.21
C GLU A 284 -24.30 25.35 -21.32
N GLU A 285 -24.53 24.08 -20.95
CA GLU A 285 -24.86 22.95 -21.85
C GLU A 285 -26.34 22.84 -22.25
#